data_AF-A0A7C2XFT1-F1
#
_entry.id   AF-A0A7C2XFT1-F1
#
_cell.length_a   1.000
_cell.length_b   1.000
_cell.length_c   1.000
_cell.angle_alpha   90.00
_cell.angle_beta   90.00
_cell.angle_gamma   90.00
#
_symmetry.space_group_name_H-M   'P 1'
#
loop_
_entity.id
_entity.type
_entity.pdbx_description
1 polymer ?
#
loop_
_entity_poly.entity_id
_entity_poly.type
_entity_poly.pdbx_seq_one_letter_code
_entity_poly.pdbx_strand_id
1 'polypeptide(L)'
;MPPRTAAPSTSFSCCWPRRTQPPPTWNIWPNWPASSRIIRPWPACSKRKTGKRWPRFWAATAEKGPVIIELQSFGHKHGPPPDADLVFDARVLPNPHWVEELRPHSGREPLIAAYVLENPTGRDFLALHLQLLRFILERVQAVDRKCLRVAVGCTGGRHRSVAVSEALAAALSRAAPIKLTHRDIEK
;
A
#
# COMPACT_ATOMS: atom_id res chain seq x y z
N MET A 1 -27.08 -55.98 14.04
CA MET A 1 -28.17 -55.51 13.15
C MET A 1 -29.48 -55.85 13.82
N PRO A 2 -30.21 -54.83 14.30
CA PRO A 2 -31.47 -54.42 13.65
C PRO A 2 -31.61 -52.86 13.64
N PRO A 3 -32.75 -52.26 13.30
CA PRO A 3 -33.02 -51.64 12.00
C PRO A 3 -32.93 -50.12 12.00
N ARG A 4 -32.68 -49.55 10.80
CA ARG A 4 -32.75 -48.11 10.52
C ARG A 4 -34.19 -47.63 10.57
N THR A 5 -34.48 -46.72 11.50
CA THR A 5 -35.67 -45.86 11.47
C THR A 5 -35.24 -44.45 11.10
N ALA A 6 -35.73 -43.98 9.95
CA ALA A 6 -35.59 -42.61 9.47
C ALA A 6 -36.52 -41.68 10.28
N ALA A 7 -36.03 -40.49 10.61
CA ALA A 7 -36.78 -39.38 11.18
C ALA A 7 -36.35 -38.06 10.47
N PRO A 8 -37.21 -37.03 10.48
CA PRO A 8 -37.47 -36.20 9.30
C PRO A 8 -36.52 -35.02 9.12
N SER A 9 -36.43 -34.56 7.88
CA SER A 9 -35.79 -33.33 7.43
C SER A 9 -36.47 -32.10 8.05
N THR A 10 -35.86 -31.51 9.06
CA THR A 10 -36.18 -30.16 9.52
C THR A 10 -35.42 -29.14 8.67
N SER A 11 -36.15 -28.54 7.72
CA SER A 11 -35.74 -27.33 7.02
C SER A 11 -35.70 -26.16 8.01
N PHE A 12 -34.51 -25.79 8.47
CA PHE A 12 -34.32 -24.50 9.12
C PHE A 12 -34.10 -23.43 8.05
N SER A 13 -35.20 -22.83 7.58
CA SER A 13 -35.17 -21.56 6.87
C SER A 13 -34.86 -20.44 7.88
N CYS A 14 -33.59 -20.18 8.16
CA CYS A 14 -33.20 -18.93 8.79
C CYS A 14 -33.21 -17.81 7.74
N CYS A 15 -34.38 -17.21 7.56
CA CYS A 15 -34.54 -15.88 6.97
C CYS A 15 -33.75 -14.87 7.82
N TRP A 16 -32.50 -14.61 7.45
CA TRP A 16 -31.79 -13.42 7.91
C TRP A 16 -32.33 -12.20 7.17
N PRO A 17 -32.79 -11.14 7.85
CA PRO A 17 -33.08 -9.88 7.19
C PRO A 17 -31.77 -9.33 6.62
N ARG A 18 -31.78 -9.08 5.31
CA ARG A 18 -30.73 -8.43 4.52
C ARG A 18 -30.58 -6.98 5.00
N ARG A 19 -29.87 -6.74 6.10
CA ARG A 19 -29.41 -5.39 6.48
C ARG A 19 -28.22 -5.04 5.61
N THR A 20 -28.49 -4.31 4.53
CA THR A 20 -27.50 -3.47 3.86
C THR A 20 -27.10 -2.35 4.82
N GLN A 21 -26.07 -2.54 5.64
CA GLN A 21 -25.38 -1.42 6.25
C GLN A 21 -24.30 -0.93 5.28
N PRO A 22 -24.30 0.36 4.89
CA PRO A 22 -23.16 0.92 4.19
C PRO A 22 -21.92 0.86 5.10
N PRO A 23 -20.69 0.78 4.54
CA PRO A 23 -19.49 0.77 5.35
C PRO A 23 -19.42 2.03 6.23
N PRO A 24 -18.86 1.95 7.45
CA PRO A 24 -18.76 3.10 8.34
C PRO A 24 -17.99 4.22 7.63
N THR A 25 -18.63 5.39 7.52
CA THR A 25 -17.95 6.64 7.16
C THR A 25 -17.05 7.01 8.33
N TRP A 26 -15.77 6.72 8.22
CA TRP A 26 -14.78 7.20 9.17
C TRP A 26 -14.61 8.70 8.97
N ASN A 27 -15.29 9.47 9.82
CA ASN A 27 -15.04 10.89 9.97
C ASN A 27 -13.77 11.04 10.83
N ILE A 28 -12.59 11.13 10.20
CA ILE A 28 -11.28 10.98 10.87
C ILE A 28 -10.94 12.19 11.77
N TRP A 29 -11.80 13.21 11.89
CA TRP A 29 -11.49 14.42 12.67
C TRP A 29 -12.74 15.02 13.33
N PRO A 30 -13.18 14.54 14.51
CA PRO A 30 -14.41 15.03 15.14
C PRO A 30 -14.30 16.47 15.67
N ASN A 31 -13.08 16.97 15.92
CA ASN A 31 -12.83 18.24 16.60
C ASN A 31 -11.72 19.09 15.94
N TRP A 32 -11.50 18.96 14.63
CA TRP A 32 -10.68 19.96 13.93
C TRP A 32 -11.43 21.30 13.97
N PRO A 33 -10.84 22.40 14.48
CA PRO A 33 -11.53 23.68 14.48
C PRO A 33 -11.89 24.00 13.03
N ALA A 34 -13.19 24.18 12.78
CA ALA A 34 -13.72 24.67 11.53
C ALA A 34 -13.33 26.15 11.32
N SER A 35 -12.04 26.50 11.43
CA SER A 35 -11.53 27.70 10.80
C SER A 35 -11.35 27.39 9.32
N SER A 36 -12.48 27.36 8.63
CA SER A 36 -12.61 27.42 7.18
C SER A 36 -12.05 28.76 6.69
N ARG A 37 -10.73 28.92 6.72
CA ARG A 37 -9.96 30.02 6.14
C ARG A 37 -8.51 29.55 6.09
N ILE A 38 -8.15 28.86 5.02
CA ILE A 38 -6.88 28.89 4.25
C ILE A 38 -6.97 27.77 3.20
N ILE A 39 -8.07 27.76 2.43
CA ILE A 39 -7.99 27.39 1.03
C ILE A 39 -8.57 28.59 0.33
N ARG A 40 -7.73 29.59 0.05
CA ARG A 40 -8.11 30.57 -0.96
C ARG A 40 -8.17 29.78 -2.26
N PRO A 41 -9.31 29.75 -2.97
CA PRO A 41 -9.29 29.28 -4.35
C PRO A 41 -8.20 30.07 -5.06
N TRP A 42 -7.32 29.37 -5.77
CA TRP A 42 -6.37 30.02 -6.66
C TRP A 42 -7.16 31.06 -7.47
N PRO A 43 -6.78 32.36 -7.47
CA PRO A 43 -7.54 33.35 -8.20
C PRO A 43 -7.63 32.86 -9.64
N ALA A 44 -8.85 32.69 -10.14
CA ALA A 44 -9.09 32.31 -11.52
C ALA A 44 -8.24 33.25 -12.38
N CYS A 45 -7.21 32.69 -13.02
CA CYS A 45 -6.27 33.44 -13.83
C CYS A 45 -7.11 34.25 -14.82
N SER A 46 -7.10 35.57 -14.67
CA SER A 46 -7.88 36.46 -15.51
C SER A 46 -7.53 36.12 -16.95
N LYS A 47 -8.56 36.00 -17.79
CA LYS A 47 -8.43 35.62 -19.21
C LYS A 47 -7.54 36.63 -19.92
N ARG A 48 -6.23 36.45 -19.85
CA ARG A 48 -5.27 37.10 -20.72
C ARG A 48 -5.47 36.41 -22.06
N LYS A 49 -6.04 37.15 -23.03
CA LYS A 49 -6.05 36.77 -24.44
C LYS A 49 -4.61 36.75 -24.94
N THR A 50 -3.86 35.70 -24.64
CA THR A 50 -2.62 35.39 -25.32
C THR A 50 -2.91 34.24 -26.27
N GLY A 51 -2.89 34.54 -27.57
CA GLY A 51 -3.06 33.59 -28.66
C GLY A 51 -1.92 32.60 -28.77
N LYS A 52 -1.70 31.79 -27.73
CA LYS A 52 -0.87 30.58 -27.79
C LYS A 52 -1.77 29.41 -27.47
N ARG A 53 -2.24 28.76 -28.54
CA ARG A 53 -2.91 27.46 -28.51
C ARG A 53 -1.94 26.49 -27.84
N TRP A 54 -2.21 26.12 -26.58
CA TRP A 54 -1.49 25.04 -25.91
C TRP A 54 -1.67 23.78 -26.77
N PRO A 55 -0.61 23.01 -27.07
CA PRO A 55 -0.77 21.78 -27.82
C PRO A 55 -1.69 20.88 -27.01
N ARG A 56 -2.76 20.42 -27.66
CA ARG A 56 -3.67 19.43 -27.11
C ARG A 56 -2.88 18.12 -27.05
N PHE A 57 -2.12 17.91 -25.97
CA PHE A 57 -1.34 16.69 -25.75
C PHE A 57 -2.27 15.56 -25.30
N TRP A 58 -2.93 14.96 -26.27
CA TRP A 58 -3.56 13.65 -26.18
C TRP A 58 -3.14 12.98 -27.48
N ALA A 59 -1.85 12.61 -27.49
CA ALA A 59 -1.33 11.71 -28.50
C ALA A 59 -2.01 10.36 -28.29
N ALA A 60 -2.56 9.82 -29.38
CA ALA A 60 -3.26 8.56 -29.43
C ALA A 60 -2.35 7.40 -28.97
N THR A 61 -3.02 6.43 -28.38
CA THR A 61 -2.58 5.15 -27.80
C THR A 61 -1.50 4.44 -28.61
N ALA A 62 -0.24 4.59 -28.20
CA ALA A 62 0.75 3.53 -28.39
C ALA A 62 0.38 2.36 -27.46
N GLU A 63 0.53 1.12 -27.90
CA GLU A 63 0.35 -0.04 -27.03
C GLU A 63 1.34 0.07 -25.86
N LYS A 64 0.80 0.41 -24.69
CA LYS A 64 1.60 0.66 -23.49
C LYS A 64 1.99 -0.68 -22.89
N GLY A 65 3.29 -0.96 -22.90
CA GLY A 65 3.86 -2.06 -22.13
C GLY A 65 3.51 -1.92 -20.64
N PRO A 66 3.46 -3.03 -19.88
CA PRO A 66 3.08 -2.99 -18.48
C PRO A 66 4.06 -2.12 -17.68
N VAL A 67 3.52 -1.28 -16.79
CA VAL A 67 4.32 -0.52 -15.83
C VAL A 67 4.95 -1.49 -14.84
N ILE A 68 6.26 -1.39 -14.66
CA ILE A 68 7.01 -2.20 -13.69
C ILE A 68 7.04 -1.47 -12.35
N ILE A 69 6.84 -2.19 -11.25
CA ILE A 69 7.06 -1.65 -9.89
C ILE A 69 8.41 -2.16 -9.39
N GLU A 70 9.33 -1.23 -9.12
CA GLU A 70 10.60 -1.52 -8.48
C GLU A 70 10.46 -1.25 -6.98
N LEU A 71 10.38 -2.33 -6.19
CA LEU A 71 10.35 -2.27 -4.74
C LEU A 71 11.76 -2.45 -4.19
N GLN A 72 12.17 -1.56 -3.30
CA GLN A 72 13.47 -1.67 -2.63
C GLN A 72 13.35 -1.46 -1.12
N SER A 73 13.85 -2.40 -0.32
CA SER A 73 14.03 -2.15 1.11
C SER A 73 15.41 -1.55 1.40
N PHE A 74 15.49 -0.59 2.31
CA PHE A 74 16.74 0.04 2.72
C PHE A 74 16.74 0.39 4.22
N GLY A 75 17.93 0.76 4.73
CA GLY A 75 18.12 1.31 6.07
C GLY A 75 18.37 2.82 6.04
N HIS A 76 17.64 3.60 6.83
CA HIS A 76 17.85 5.05 6.98
C HIS A 76 19.26 5.38 7.47
N LYS A 77 19.93 4.47 8.19
CA LYS A 77 21.35 4.61 8.56
C LYS A 77 22.27 4.76 7.33
N HIS A 78 21.83 4.28 6.17
CA HIS A 78 22.58 4.29 4.90
C HIS A 78 22.01 5.29 3.87
N GLY A 79 21.02 6.09 4.26
CA GLY A 79 20.32 7.04 3.40
C GLY A 79 19.33 6.40 2.40
N PRO A 80 18.27 7.14 2.01
CA PRO A 80 17.32 6.66 1.02
C PRO A 80 17.98 6.45 -0.36
N PRO A 81 17.46 5.53 -1.19
CA PRO A 81 17.90 5.40 -2.58
C PRO A 81 17.65 6.71 -3.32
N PRO A 82 18.64 7.25 -4.07
CA PRO A 82 18.53 8.56 -4.71
C PRO A 82 17.52 8.57 -5.86
N ASP A 83 17.16 7.40 -6.37
CA ASP A 83 16.34 7.22 -7.55
C ASP A 83 14.92 6.71 -7.22
N ALA A 84 14.54 6.72 -5.94
CA ALA A 84 13.19 6.37 -5.50
C ALA A 84 12.18 7.48 -5.80
N ASP A 85 11.02 7.13 -6.37
CA ASP A 85 9.90 8.06 -6.57
C ASP A 85 9.12 8.28 -5.26
N LEU A 86 8.96 7.20 -4.49
CA LEU A 86 8.25 7.17 -3.22
C LEU A 86 9.12 6.53 -2.14
N VAL A 87 9.09 7.09 -0.94
CA VAL A 87 9.80 6.56 0.23
C VAL A 87 8.79 6.37 1.36
N PHE A 88 8.64 5.13 1.84
CA PHE A 88 7.80 4.78 2.97
C PHE A 88 8.65 4.49 4.20
N ASP A 89 8.29 5.11 5.32
CA ASP A 89 9.00 4.93 6.59
C ASP A 89 8.30 3.87 7.46
N ALA A 90 8.91 2.70 7.56
CA ALA A 90 8.43 1.58 8.37
C ALA A 90 8.90 1.65 9.84
N ARG A 91 9.55 2.75 10.28
CA ARG A 91 10.02 2.88 11.68
C ARG A 91 8.89 2.98 12.70
N VAL A 92 7.67 3.31 12.26
CA VAL A 92 6.45 3.29 13.08
C VAL A 92 6.05 1.89 13.54
N LEU A 93 6.51 0.85 12.84
CA LEU A 93 6.15 -0.54 13.14
C LEU A 93 6.94 -1.10 14.35
N PRO A 94 6.37 -2.10 15.07
CA PRO A 94 7.03 -2.75 16.19
C PRO A 94 8.44 -3.23 15.82
N ASN A 95 9.42 -2.93 16.68
CA ASN A 95 10.81 -3.20 16.39
C ASN A 95 11.23 -4.59 16.91
N PRO A 96 11.51 -5.57 16.03
CA PRO A 96 11.92 -6.91 16.46
C PRO A 96 13.33 -6.95 17.07
N HIS A 97 14.14 -5.90 16.92
CA HIS A 97 15.49 -5.86 17.48
C HIS A 97 15.53 -5.95 19.01
N TRP A 98 14.44 -5.62 19.70
CA TRP A 98 14.36 -5.67 21.17
C TRP A 98 14.03 -7.06 21.72
N VAL A 99 13.74 -8.01 20.84
CA VAL A 99 13.46 -9.41 21.19
C VAL A 99 14.68 -10.21 20.77
N GLU A 100 15.43 -10.76 21.74
CA GLU A 100 16.75 -11.37 21.49
C GLU A 100 16.65 -12.50 20.47
N GLU A 101 15.57 -13.29 20.54
CA GLU A 101 15.30 -14.40 19.65
C GLU A 101 15.04 -13.94 18.21
N LEU A 102 14.48 -12.73 18.01
CA LEU A 102 14.15 -12.19 16.68
C LEU A 102 15.30 -11.40 16.05
N ARG A 103 16.24 -10.94 16.86
CA ARG A 103 17.39 -10.12 16.44
C ARG A 103 18.23 -10.74 15.32
N PRO A 104 18.59 -12.05 15.34
CA PRO A 104 19.42 -12.65 14.29
C PRO A 104 18.65 -12.90 12.98
N HIS A 105 17.33 -12.86 12.98
CA HIS A 105 16.54 -13.14 11.79
C HIS A 105 16.46 -11.93 10.85
N SER A 106 15.87 -12.12 9.68
CA SER A 106 15.62 -11.07 8.68
C SER A 106 14.14 -10.97 8.34
N GLY A 107 13.71 -9.85 7.76
CA GLY A 107 12.32 -9.65 7.35
C GLY A 107 11.82 -10.58 6.25
N ARG A 108 12.69 -11.40 5.65
CA ARG A 108 12.30 -12.48 4.73
C ARG A 108 11.69 -13.67 5.45
N GLU A 109 12.02 -13.83 6.72
CA GLU A 109 11.59 -14.98 7.49
C GLU A 109 10.16 -14.78 8.01
N PRO A 110 9.28 -15.80 7.90
CA PRO A 110 7.89 -15.68 8.29
C PRO A 110 7.68 -15.19 9.72
N LEU A 111 8.57 -15.55 10.65
CA LEU A 111 8.49 -15.13 12.06
C LEU A 111 8.62 -13.61 12.22
N ILE A 112 9.50 -12.95 11.45
CA ILE A 112 9.67 -11.50 11.49
C ILE A 112 8.52 -10.83 10.75
N ALA A 113 8.11 -11.38 9.62
CA ALA A 113 6.95 -10.88 8.89
C ALA A 113 5.69 -10.89 9.76
N ALA A 114 5.43 -12.00 10.46
CA ALA A 114 4.31 -12.12 11.40
C ALA A 114 4.39 -11.10 12.53
N TYR A 115 5.56 -10.99 13.20
CA TYR A 115 5.76 -10.03 14.28
C TYR A 115 5.50 -8.58 13.83
N VAL A 116 5.98 -8.21 12.64
CA VAL A 116 5.89 -6.85 12.10
C VAL A 116 4.50 -6.53 11.56
N LEU A 117 3.82 -7.49 10.90
CA LEU A 117 2.63 -7.24 10.08
C LEU A 117 1.32 -7.76 10.68
N GLU A 118 1.33 -8.74 11.60
CA GLU A 118 0.08 -9.32 12.12
C GLU A 118 -0.53 -8.55 13.29
N ASN A 119 0.19 -7.58 13.85
CA ASN A 119 -0.37 -6.64 14.81
C ASN A 119 -1.27 -5.59 14.10
N PRO A 120 -2.21 -4.94 14.82
CA PRO A 120 -3.15 -3.97 14.22
C PRO A 120 -2.46 -2.88 13.40
N THR A 121 -1.40 -2.27 13.93
CA THR A 121 -0.65 -1.20 13.25
C THR A 121 0.00 -1.67 11.96
N GLY A 122 0.58 -2.88 11.94
CA GLY A 122 1.19 -3.48 10.76
C GLY A 122 0.18 -3.76 9.65
N ARG A 123 -1.00 -4.27 10.01
CA ARG A 123 -2.11 -4.51 9.06
C ARG A 123 -2.61 -3.21 8.46
N ASP A 124 -2.87 -2.20 9.28
CA ASP A 124 -3.34 -0.90 8.83
C ASP A 124 -2.30 -0.20 7.96
N PHE A 125 -1.03 -0.24 8.37
CA PHE A 125 0.07 0.31 7.58
C PHE A 125 0.13 -0.34 6.20
N LEU A 126 0.10 -1.68 6.11
CA LEU A 126 0.15 -2.37 4.83
C LEU A 126 -1.08 -2.04 3.96
N ALA A 127 -2.28 -2.03 4.55
CA ALA A 127 -3.52 -1.75 3.83
C ALA A 127 -3.52 -0.33 3.21
N LEU A 128 -3.13 0.68 3.99
CA LEU A 128 -3.07 2.07 3.52
C LEU A 128 -2.05 2.25 2.39
N HIS A 129 -0.86 1.65 2.51
CA HIS A 129 0.15 1.73 1.47
C HIS A 129 -0.27 0.98 0.20
N LEU A 130 -0.94 -0.17 0.33
CA LEU A 130 -1.50 -0.87 -0.83
C LEU A 130 -2.56 -0.06 -1.56
N GLN A 131 -3.46 0.59 -0.82
CA GLN A 131 -4.46 1.47 -1.42
C GLN A 131 -3.81 2.64 -2.17
N LEU A 132 -2.82 3.29 -1.55
CA LEU A 132 -2.06 4.37 -2.18
C LEU A 132 -1.34 3.89 -3.46
N LEU A 133 -0.62 2.77 -3.38
CA LEU A 133 0.14 2.25 -4.52
C LEU A 133 -0.77 1.84 -5.68
N ARG A 134 -1.95 1.27 -5.41
CA ARG A 134 -2.94 0.96 -6.46
C ARG A 134 -3.42 2.22 -7.16
N PHE A 135 -3.79 3.25 -6.38
CA PHE A 135 -4.19 4.54 -6.93
C PHE A 135 -3.09 5.17 -7.80
N ILE A 136 -1.84 5.16 -7.33
CA ILE A 136 -0.71 5.71 -8.08
C ILE A 136 -0.44 4.89 -9.35
N LEU A 137 -0.45 3.56 -9.26
CA LEU A 137 -0.20 2.66 -10.38
C LEU A 137 -1.17 2.94 -11.55
N GLU A 138 -2.47 3.08 -11.27
CA GLU A 138 -3.49 3.42 -12.28
C GLU A 138 -3.16 4.75 -13.00
N ARG A 139 -2.67 5.74 -12.26
CA ARG A 139 -2.29 7.05 -12.83
C ARG A 139 -0.97 7.00 -13.59
N VAL A 140 -0.01 6.23 -13.13
CA VAL A 140 1.28 6.02 -13.82
C VAL A 140 1.07 5.33 -15.15
N GLN A 141 0.19 4.31 -15.21
CA GLN A 141 -0.22 3.65 -16.45
C GLN A 141 -0.86 4.64 -17.45
N ALA A 142 -1.64 5.60 -16.96
CA ALA A 142 -2.22 6.65 -17.79
C ALA A 142 -1.16 7.63 -18.37
N VAL A 143 -0.04 7.86 -17.66
CA VAL A 143 0.94 8.94 -17.96
C VAL A 143 2.16 8.49 -18.78
N ASP A 144 2.19 7.27 -19.33
CA ASP A 144 3.32 6.75 -20.16
C ASP A 144 4.67 6.68 -19.41
N ARG A 145 4.60 6.62 -18.07
CA ARG A 145 5.76 6.29 -17.24
C ARG A 145 5.90 4.78 -17.18
N LYS A 146 7.11 4.27 -17.46
CA LYS A 146 7.38 2.81 -17.55
C LYS A 146 7.67 2.13 -16.22
N CYS A 147 8.08 2.88 -15.20
CA CYS A 147 8.48 2.34 -13.91
C CYS A 147 7.99 3.23 -12.76
N LEU A 148 7.57 2.60 -11.68
CA LEU A 148 7.29 3.20 -10.38
C LEU A 148 8.27 2.64 -9.35
N ARG A 149 9.13 3.50 -8.80
CA ARG A 149 10.17 3.13 -7.83
C ARG A 149 9.74 3.46 -6.42
N VAL A 150 9.60 2.44 -5.59
CA VAL A 150 9.14 2.58 -4.21
C VAL A 150 10.19 2.01 -3.28
N ALA A 151 10.70 2.85 -2.40
CA ALA A 151 11.63 2.47 -1.36
C ALA A 151 10.92 2.36 0.00
N VAL A 152 11.19 1.30 0.74
CA VAL A 152 10.70 1.12 2.11
C VAL A 152 11.89 1.15 3.05
N GLY A 153 11.88 2.08 4.00
CA GLY A 153 12.99 2.32 4.92
C GLY A 153 12.65 1.87 6.34
N CYS A 154 13.56 1.16 6.99
CA CYS A 154 13.59 1.09 8.46
C CYS A 154 14.93 1.63 8.97
N THR A 155 15.30 1.47 10.24
CA THR A 155 16.59 2.01 10.71
C THR A 155 17.78 1.28 10.07
N GLY A 156 17.81 -0.05 10.18
CA GLY A 156 18.94 -0.88 9.77
C GLY A 156 18.83 -1.52 8.38
N GLY A 157 17.61 -1.60 7.81
CA GLY A 157 17.37 -2.20 6.50
C GLY A 157 17.19 -3.72 6.48
N ARG A 158 17.13 -4.38 7.65
CA ARG A 158 17.12 -5.86 7.78
C ARG A 158 15.76 -6.48 8.10
N HIS A 159 14.95 -5.85 8.96
CA HIS A 159 13.71 -6.45 9.49
C HIS A 159 12.44 -5.83 8.90
N ARG A 160 12.00 -4.69 9.46
CA ARG A 160 10.70 -4.07 9.16
C ARG A 160 10.54 -3.70 7.68
N SER A 161 11.55 -3.05 7.10
CA SER A 161 11.47 -2.65 5.69
C SER A 161 11.41 -3.84 4.75
N VAL A 162 12.20 -4.88 5.02
CA VAL A 162 12.21 -6.12 4.23
C VAL A 162 10.84 -6.80 4.30
N ALA A 163 10.29 -6.99 5.51
CA ALA A 163 8.99 -7.63 5.71
C ALA A 163 7.85 -6.88 4.98
N VAL A 164 7.84 -5.55 5.08
CA VAL A 164 6.86 -4.72 4.37
C VAL A 164 7.04 -4.81 2.85
N SER A 165 8.27 -4.74 2.34
CA SER A 165 8.54 -4.83 0.89
C SER A 165 8.14 -6.18 0.30
N GLU A 166 8.41 -7.28 1.00
CA GLU A 166 7.97 -8.63 0.60
C GLU A 166 6.43 -8.73 0.57
N ALA A 167 5.76 -8.22 1.59
CA ALA A 167 4.30 -8.22 1.64
C ALA A 167 3.65 -7.36 0.54
N LEU A 168 4.22 -6.18 0.25
CA LEU A 168 3.78 -5.34 -0.86
C LEU A 168 4.01 -6.01 -2.21
N ALA A 169 5.16 -6.66 -2.41
CA ALA A 169 5.48 -7.38 -3.64
C ALA A 169 4.47 -8.51 -3.89
N ALA A 170 4.21 -9.32 -2.87
CA ALA A 170 3.24 -10.41 -2.95
C ALA A 170 1.83 -9.90 -3.31
N ALA A 171 1.38 -8.82 -2.66
CA ALA A 171 0.05 -8.26 -2.86
C ALA A 171 -0.13 -7.53 -4.22
N LEU A 172 0.95 -7.01 -4.80
CA LEU A 172 0.91 -6.27 -6.07
C LEU A 172 1.31 -7.12 -7.30
N SER A 173 1.84 -8.33 -7.08
CA SER A 173 2.29 -9.26 -8.12
C SER A 173 1.26 -9.54 -9.23
N ARG A 174 -0.04 -9.48 -8.91
CA ARG A 174 -1.13 -9.67 -9.88
C ARG A 174 -1.51 -8.41 -10.66
N ALA A 175 -1.11 -7.23 -10.18
CA ALA A 175 -1.46 -5.95 -10.77
C ALA A 175 -0.39 -5.42 -11.72
N ALA A 176 0.88 -5.71 -11.45
CA ALA A 176 2.02 -5.26 -12.25
C ALA A 176 3.23 -6.20 -12.07
N PRO A 177 4.14 -6.28 -13.06
CA PRO A 177 5.45 -6.89 -12.87
C PRO A 177 6.20 -6.22 -11.72
N ILE A 178 6.73 -7.02 -10.79
CA ILE A 178 7.45 -6.54 -9.61
C ILE A 178 8.93 -6.92 -9.73
N LYS A 179 9.80 -5.96 -9.43
CA LYS A 179 11.22 -6.18 -9.18
C LYS A 179 11.52 -5.80 -7.74
N LEU A 180 11.75 -6.80 -6.90
CA LEU A 180 12.05 -6.62 -5.48
C LEU A 180 13.56 -6.71 -5.22
N THR A 181 14.10 -5.76 -4.46
CA THR A 181 15.50 -5.74 -4.03
C THR A 181 15.62 -5.37 -2.56
N HIS A 182 16.61 -5.93 -1.86
CA HIS A 182 16.91 -5.57 -0.48
C HIS A 182 18.34 -5.06 -0.40
N ARG A 183 18.49 -3.73 -0.29
CA ARG A 183 19.79 -3.07 -0.44
C ARG A 183 20.76 -3.33 0.71
N ASP A 184 20.22 -3.47 1.92
CA ASP A 184 21.00 -3.46 3.16
C ASP A 184 20.69 -4.65 4.08
N ILE A 185 20.11 -5.74 3.56
CA ILE A 185 19.68 -6.87 4.39
C ILE A 185 20.86 -7.66 4.99
N GLU A 186 21.99 -7.72 4.28
CA GLU A 186 23.24 -8.35 4.75
C GLU A 186 24.25 -7.39 5.42
N LYS A 187 23.91 -6.10 5.61
CA LYS A 187 24.84 -5.06 6.13
C LYS A 187 24.77 -4.80 7.64
#